data_AF-A0A950IR65-F1
#
_entry.id   AF-A0A950IR65-F1
#
_cell.length_a   1.000
_cell.length_b   1.000
_cell.length_c   1.000
_cell.angle_alpha   90.00
_cell.angle_beta   90.00
_cell.angle_gamma   90.00
#
_symmetry.space_group_name_H-M   'P 1'
#
loop_
_entity.id
_entity.type
_entity.pdbx_description
1 polymer ?
#
loop_
_entity_poly.entity_id
_entity_poly.type
_entity_poly.pdbx_seq_one_letter_code
_entity_poly.pdbx_strand_id
1 'polypeptide(L)'
;PLTDDSYDRVLTLAAAKGISFQFSSGDSGDNGLGEPIGAPGVPSNSPHCTAVGGTSILNKLDGSGYENVGWGTSLVLLDDGGAVDPPLALPFFGGSGGGESVYFPKPSWQKRLPGTGRQVPDVSALADPYTGVPIVVTLQGQQYVISGVGGTSLASPIFTAFWAIANQKAGHSLGQAAPIIAGLTSGLNDVLPRSTPTNVAGTVFDSSGATFYSPTALFGDLYNGTQFTSAVGNLGPGVYEAISFGLDSSLTVTPGWDNVTGYGTPYGLAFLNAVTK
;
A
#
# COMPACT_ATOMS: atom_id res chain seq x y z
N PRO A 1 14.46 -18.69 -6.36
CA PRO A 1 14.11 -20.03 -6.87
C PRO A 1 13.82 -21.06 -5.77
N LEU A 2 14.80 -21.47 -4.94
CA LEU A 2 14.56 -22.50 -3.92
C LEU A 2 13.55 -22.08 -2.86
N THR A 3 13.58 -20.80 -2.45
CA THR A 3 12.61 -20.23 -1.52
C THR A 3 11.21 -20.20 -2.13
N ASP A 4 11.09 -19.71 -3.37
CA ASP A 4 9.84 -19.70 -4.14
C ASP A 4 9.25 -21.10 -4.27
N ASP A 5 10.04 -22.08 -4.72
CA ASP A 5 9.64 -23.48 -4.86
C ASP A 5 9.15 -24.07 -3.53
N SER A 6 9.84 -23.77 -2.43
CA SER A 6 9.51 -24.32 -1.12
C SER A 6 8.19 -23.78 -0.60
N TYR A 7 7.97 -22.47 -0.70
CA TYR A 7 6.69 -21.87 -0.33
C TYR A 7 5.57 -22.34 -1.26
N ASP A 8 5.77 -22.28 -2.57
CA ASP A 8 4.72 -22.57 -3.55
C ASP A 8 4.22 -24.01 -3.47
N ARG A 9 5.10 -24.98 -3.16
CA ARG A 9 4.68 -26.36 -2.91
C ARG A 9 3.71 -26.48 -1.73
N VAL A 10 3.95 -25.74 -0.64
CA VAL A 10 3.05 -25.72 0.52
C VAL A 10 1.75 -25.00 0.18
N LEU A 11 1.84 -23.87 -0.52
CA LEU A 11 0.69 -23.05 -0.91
C LEU A 11 -0.21 -23.78 -1.91
N THR A 12 0.35 -24.52 -2.86
CA THR A 12 -0.40 -25.39 -3.78
C THR A 12 -1.21 -26.42 -3.01
N LEU A 13 -0.59 -27.11 -2.04
CA LEU A 13 -1.27 -28.11 -1.22
C LEU A 13 -2.37 -27.48 -0.35
N ALA A 14 -2.12 -26.29 0.19
CA ALA A 14 -3.10 -25.54 0.96
C ALA A 14 -4.30 -25.12 0.11
N ALA A 15 -4.05 -24.52 -1.05
CA ALA A 15 -5.09 -24.11 -1.99
C ALA A 15 -5.96 -25.30 -2.44
N ALA A 16 -5.33 -26.45 -2.75
CA ALA A 16 -6.03 -27.69 -3.10
C ALA A 16 -6.92 -28.23 -1.96
N LYS A 17 -6.59 -27.92 -0.70
CA LYS A 17 -7.40 -28.25 0.49
C LYS A 17 -8.41 -27.16 0.86
N GLY A 18 -8.54 -26.11 0.04
CA GLY A 18 -9.44 -24.99 0.31
C GLY A 18 -8.95 -24.08 1.45
N ILE A 19 -7.64 -24.05 1.74
CA ILE A 19 -7.03 -23.13 2.70
C ILE A 19 -6.51 -21.91 1.94
N SER A 20 -6.93 -20.71 2.35
CA SER A 20 -6.44 -19.46 1.76
C SER A 20 -5.33 -18.86 2.60
N PHE A 21 -4.19 -18.58 1.96
CA PHE A 21 -3.10 -17.82 2.56
C PHE A 21 -3.08 -16.39 2.03
N GLN A 22 -2.87 -15.43 2.93
CA GLN A 22 -2.76 -14.00 2.67
C GLN A 22 -1.37 -13.54 3.10
N PHE A 23 -0.62 -12.91 2.19
CA PHE A 23 0.71 -12.39 2.49
C PHE A 23 0.76 -10.90 2.22
N SER A 24 1.49 -10.19 3.09
CA SER A 24 1.94 -8.83 2.84
C SER A 24 2.71 -8.78 1.52
N SER A 25 2.39 -7.81 0.67
CA SER A 25 3.07 -7.69 -0.62
C SER A 25 4.47 -7.08 -0.52
N GLY A 26 4.74 -6.32 0.54
CA GLY A 26 6.02 -5.64 0.79
C GLY A 26 5.80 -4.19 1.27
N ASP A 27 6.84 -3.60 1.86
CA ASP A 27 6.79 -2.28 2.51
C ASP A 27 7.78 -1.26 1.88
N SER A 28 8.44 -1.66 0.79
CA SER A 28 9.52 -0.92 0.13
C SER A 28 9.21 -0.63 -1.34
N GLY A 29 7.94 -0.50 -1.71
CA GLY A 29 7.52 -0.41 -3.11
C GLY A 29 7.98 -1.65 -3.89
N ASP A 30 8.59 -1.45 -5.05
CA ASP A 30 9.18 -2.51 -5.87
C ASP A 30 10.63 -2.88 -5.46
N ASN A 31 11.14 -2.34 -4.34
CA ASN A 31 12.53 -2.39 -3.86
C ASN A 31 13.54 -1.56 -4.66
N GLY A 32 13.09 -0.72 -5.59
CA GLY A 32 13.92 0.27 -6.29
C GLY A 32 14.72 -0.30 -7.47
N LEU A 33 14.54 0.39 -8.61
CA LEU A 33 15.07 0.15 -9.96
C LEU A 33 14.49 -1.15 -10.58
N GLY A 34 14.25 -1.20 -11.91
CA GLY A 34 13.93 -2.34 -12.84
C GLY A 34 15.03 -3.29 -13.46
N GLU A 35 14.80 -4.61 -13.62
CA GLU A 35 15.48 -5.72 -14.39
C GLU A 35 16.01 -7.02 -13.68
N PRO A 36 15.17 -8.06 -13.54
CA PRO A 36 14.04 -7.92 -12.66
C PRO A 36 14.16 -7.12 -11.36
N ILE A 37 15.10 -6.19 -11.18
CA ILE A 37 14.93 -4.94 -10.43
C ILE A 37 13.37 -4.61 -10.59
N GLY A 38 12.61 -4.53 -9.49
CA GLY A 38 11.13 -4.39 -9.49
C GLY A 38 10.22 -5.63 -9.28
N ALA A 39 10.72 -6.77 -8.77
CA ALA A 39 9.89 -7.97 -8.54
C ALA A 39 9.22 -8.01 -7.13
N PRO A 40 7.99 -8.55 -7.01
CA PRO A 40 7.30 -8.68 -5.73
C PRO A 40 7.97 -9.69 -4.81
N GLY A 41 7.82 -9.49 -3.50
CA GLY A 41 8.43 -10.31 -2.46
C GLY A 41 7.97 -11.77 -2.47
N VAL A 42 8.79 -12.64 -1.85
CA VAL A 42 8.42 -14.03 -1.57
C VAL A 42 7.83 -14.10 -0.16
N PRO A 43 6.69 -14.78 0.07
CA PRO A 43 5.95 -15.63 -0.87
C PRO A 43 4.76 -14.98 -1.57
N SER A 44 4.58 -13.65 -1.47
CA SER A 44 3.42 -12.96 -2.06
C SER A 44 3.39 -13.06 -3.59
N ASN A 45 4.53 -13.28 -4.24
CA ASN A 45 4.66 -13.54 -5.66
C ASN A 45 4.08 -14.90 -6.14
N SER A 46 3.76 -15.84 -5.24
CA SER A 46 3.16 -17.14 -5.61
C SER A 46 1.72 -16.96 -6.14
N PRO A 47 1.32 -17.69 -7.21
CA PRO A 47 -0.05 -17.68 -7.72
C PRO A 47 -1.02 -18.49 -6.83
N HIS A 48 -0.53 -19.19 -5.81
CA HIS A 48 -1.32 -20.02 -4.89
C HIS A 48 -1.60 -19.34 -3.54
N CYS A 49 -1.30 -18.04 -3.43
CA CYS A 49 -1.65 -17.21 -2.28
C CYS A 49 -2.38 -15.94 -2.74
N THR A 50 -2.82 -15.13 -1.78
CA THR A 50 -3.35 -13.80 -2.04
C THR A 50 -2.35 -12.78 -1.52
N ALA A 51 -1.83 -11.93 -2.39
CA ALA A 51 -0.96 -10.83 -2.01
C ALA A 51 -1.80 -9.60 -1.66
N VAL A 52 -1.51 -9.01 -0.50
CA VAL A 52 -2.24 -7.89 0.07
C VAL A 52 -1.35 -6.66 0.11
N GLY A 53 -1.67 -5.70 -0.75
CA GLY A 53 -1.07 -4.39 -0.84
C GLY A 53 -1.58 -3.41 0.20
N GLY A 54 -1.06 -2.19 0.10
CA GLY A 54 -1.21 -1.14 1.08
C GLY A 54 -1.89 0.11 0.53
N THR A 55 -2.66 0.74 1.40
CA THR A 55 -3.30 2.04 1.19
C THR A 55 -3.07 2.95 2.38
N SER A 56 -3.28 4.24 2.16
CA SER A 56 -3.30 5.29 3.19
C SER A 56 -4.71 5.85 3.28
N ILE A 57 -5.23 6.01 4.50
CA ILE A 57 -6.58 6.56 4.73
C ILE A 57 -6.44 7.93 5.38
N LEU A 58 -6.83 8.98 4.66
CA LEU A 58 -6.79 10.35 5.15
C LEU A 58 -8.19 10.89 5.42
N ASN A 59 -8.34 11.73 6.42
CA ASN A 59 -9.56 12.49 6.62
C ASN A 59 -9.59 13.66 5.62
N LYS A 60 -10.73 13.86 4.95
CA LYS A 60 -10.91 15.04 4.12
C LYS A 60 -11.00 16.28 5.01
N LEU A 61 -10.30 17.34 4.63
CA LEU A 61 -10.24 18.60 5.40
C LEU A 61 -11.61 19.28 5.53
N ASP A 62 -12.53 19.03 4.61
CA ASP A 62 -13.90 19.55 4.63
C ASP A 62 -14.85 18.75 5.55
N GLY A 63 -14.35 17.69 6.19
CA GLY A 63 -15.14 16.81 7.07
C GLY A 63 -16.13 15.89 6.34
N SER A 64 -16.12 15.83 5.00
CA SER A 64 -17.05 15.02 4.22
C SER A 64 -16.77 13.51 4.26
N GLY A 65 -15.76 13.08 5.02
CA GLY A 65 -15.41 11.68 5.25
C GLY A 65 -13.91 11.47 5.10
N TYR A 66 -13.55 10.33 4.51
CA TYR A 66 -12.16 9.96 4.25
C TYR A 66 -11.86 9.86 2.76
N GLU A 67 -10.58 9.89 2.43
CA GLU A 67 -10.02 9.51 1.14
C GLU A 67 -9.07 8.33 1.33
N ASN A 68 -9.05 7.45 0.33
CA ASN A 68 -8.18 6.29 0.31
C ASN A 68 -7.26 6.41 -0.90
N VAL A 69 -5.96 6.38 -0.67
CA VAL A 69 -4.93 6.50 -1.71
C VAL A 69 -3.97 5.31 -1.61
N GLY A 70 -3.23 5.02 -2.69
CA GLY A 70 -2.16 4.03 -2.64
C GLY A 70 -1.14 4.38 -1.56
N TRP A 71 -0.59 3.38 -0.87
CA TRP A 71 0.47 3.64 0.09
C TRP A 71 1.80 3.82 -0.64
N GLY A 72 2.37 5.01 -0.49
CA GLY A 72 3.68 5.40 -0.99
C GLY A 72 4.06 6.73 -0.33
N THR A 73 5.13 6.71 0.46
CA THR A 73 5.51 7.77 1.37
C THR A 73 6.92 8.26 1.07
N SER A 74 7.01 9.56 0.78
CA SER A 74 8.26 10.32 0.72
C SER A 74 8.17 11.48 1.70
N LEU A 75 9.32 11.89 2.24
CA LEU A 75 9.40 12.89 3.27
C LEU A 75 10.26 14.06 2.80
N VAL A 76 9.89 15.28 3.19
CA VAL A 76 10.69 16.48 3.00
C VAL A 76 10.81 17.19 4.33
N LEU A 77 12.02 17.35 4.83
CA LEU A 77 12.27 18.10 6.06
C LEU A 77 12.05 19.59 5.81
N LEU A 78 11.15 20.20 6.59
CA LEU A 78 10.76 21.60 6.50
C LEU A 78 11.42 22.46 7.59
N ASP A 79 11.65 21.90 8.78
CA ASP A 79 12.20 22.61 9.94
C ASP A 79 12.99 21.64 10.83
N ASP A 80 14.17 22.06 11.30
CA ASP A 80 14.98 21.38 12.33
C ASP A 80 15.64 22.42 13.26
N GLY A 81 14.81 23.03 14.11
CA GLY A 81 15.20 24.16 14.96
C GLY A 81 15.25 25.50 14.21
N GLY A 82 14.64 25.55 13.03
CA GLY A 82 14.61 26.64 12.07
C GLY A 82 14.23 26.11 10.69
N ALA A 83 13.60 26.95 9.87
CA ALA A 83 13.20 26.58 8.51
C ALA A 83 14.41 26.09 7.68
N VAL A 84 14.25 24.94 7.05
CA VAL A 84 15.26 24.35 6.16
C VAL A 84 15.10 24.98 4.77
N ASP A 85 16.15 25.65 4.28
CA ASP A 85 16.15 26.36 2.99
C ASP A 85 17.37 25.97 2.11
N PRO A 86 17.18 25.28 0.97
CA PRO A 86 15.91 24.73 0.50
C PRO A 86 15.44 23.54 1.35
N PRO A 87 14.12 23.25 1.42
CA PRO A 87 13.59 22.06 2.07
C PRO A 87 14.30 20.79 1.58
N LEU A 88 14.60 19.87 2.51
CA LEU A 88 15.44 18.71 2.22
C LEU A 88 14.58 17.46 1.96
N ALA A 89 14.51 17.01 0.71
CA ALA A 89 13.92 15.73 0.38
C ALA A 89 14.73 14.57 0.98
N LEU A 90 14.04 13.66 1.65
CA LEU A 90 14.62 12.45 2.25
C LEU A 90 14.43 11.25 1.31
N PRO A 91 15.21 10.16 1.49
CA PRO A 91 15.00 8.92 0.75
C PRO A 91 13.57 8.39 0.89
N PHE A 92 13.13 7.57 -0.07
CA PHE A 92 11.84 6.87 -0.01
C PHE A 92 11.65 6.22 1.36
N PHE A 93 10.56 6.57 2.04
CA PHE A 93 10.33 6.08 3.39
C PHE A 93 9.76 4.66 3.37
N GLY A 94 8.82 4.42 2.47
CA GLY A 94 8.17 3.11 2.31
C GLY A 94 6.90 3.21 1.50
N GLY A 95 6.41 2.06 1.03
CA GLY A 95 5.23 1.99 0.19
C GLY A 95 4.78 0.56 -0.05
N SER A 96 3.58 0.42 -0.61
CA SER A 96 2.98 -0.88 -0.90
C SER A 96 3.85 -1.69 -1.86
N GLY A 97 4.16 -2.93 -1.51
CA GLY A 97 4.88 -3.84 -2.40
C GLY A 97 4.02 -4.27 -3.58
N GLY A 98 4.66 -4.42 -4.74
CA GLY A 98 3.98 -4.85 -5.94
C GLY A 98 4.92 -5.10 -7.12
N GLY A 99 4.34 -5.41 -8.26
CA GLY A 99 5.08 -5.65 -9.51
C GLY A 99 4.84 -7.03 -10.12
N GLU A 100 5.63 -7.33 -11.15
CA GLU A 100 5.54 -8.56 -11.92
C GLU A 100 6.56 -9.59 -11.42
N SER A 101 6.08 -10.80 -11.12
CA SER A 101 6.96 -11.92 -10.78
C SER A 101 7.80 -12.32 -11.97
N VAL A 102 9.11 -12.35 -11.78
CA VAL A 102 10.09 -12.87 -12.76
C VAL A 102 10.25 -14.40 -12.69
N TYR A 103 9.59 -15.04 -11.73
CA TYR A 103 9.72 -16.46 -11.46
C TYR A 103 8.44 -17.23 -11.79
N PHE A 104 7.29 -16.75 -11.32
CA PHE A 104 6.00 -17.40 -11.59
C PHE A 104 5.36 -16.83 -12.85
N PRO A 105 4.97 -17.68 -13.81
CA PRO A 105 4.27 -17.22 -14.99
C PRO A 105 2.90 -16.65 -14.61
N LYS A 106 2.35 -15.81 -15.50
CA LYS A 106 1.01 -15.26 -15.34
C LYS A 106 -0.01 -16.39 -15.20
N PRO A 107 -0.75 -16.46 -14.08
CA PRO A 107 -1.81 -17.43 -13.93
C PRO A 107 -3.00 -17.08 -14.83
N SER A 108 -3.78 -18.09 -15.24
CA SER A 108 -4.87 -17.94 -16.20
C SER A 108 -5.96 -16.95 -15.76
N TRP A 109 -6.18 -16.80 -14.45
CA TRP A 109 -7.13 -15.84 -13.87
C TRP A 109 -6.62 -14.38 -13.93
N GLN A 110 -5.32 -14.15 -14.14
CA GLN A 110 -4.74 -12.82 -14.43
C GLN A 110 -4.57 -12.54 -15.93
N LYS A 111 -5.11 -13.37 -16.84
CA LYS A 111 -4.85 -13.25 -18.29
C LYS A 111 -5.09 -11.87 -18.91
N ARG A 112 -5.92 -11.02 -18.30
CA ARG A 112 -6.25 -9.67 -18.77
C ARG A 112 -5.28 -8.58 -18.26
N LEU A 113 -4.45 -8.91 -17.28
CA LEU A 113 -3.44 -7.98 -16.72
C LEU A 113 -2.23 -7.86 -17.66
N PRO A 114 -1.42 -6.79 -17.54
CA PRO A 114 -0.19 -6.62 -18.34
C PRO A 114 0.88 -7.67 -18.03
N GLY A 115 1.96 -7.70 -18.83
CA GLY A 115 3.14 -8.55 -18.58
C GLY A 115 2.99 -10.02 -18.99
N THR A 116 3.88 -10.85 -18.47
CA THR A 116 3.96 -12.31 -18.72
C THR A 116 4.06 -13.15 -17.43
N GLY A 117 4.39 -12.52 -16.31
CA GLY A 117 4.47 -13.10 -14.96
C GLY A 117 3.24 -12.83 -14.09
N ARG A 118 3.23 -13.44 -12.89
CA ARG A 118 2.22 -13.19 -11.84
C ARG A 118 2.32 -11.75 -11.36
N GLN A 119 1.24 -11.00 -11.48
CA GLN A 119 1.16 -9.58 -11.12
C GLN A 119 0.71 -9.41 -9.66
N VAL A 120 1.38 -8.58 -8.87
CA VAL A 120 1.12 -8.32 -7.42
C VAL A 120 0.82 -6.83 -7.20
N PRO A 121 -0.08 -6.45 -6.27
CA PRO A 121 -0.88 -7.31 -5.40
C PRO A 121 -2.24 -7.71 -6.00
N ASP A 122 -2.99 -8.55 -5.28
CA ASP A 122 -4.35 -8.95 -5.69
C ASP A 122 -5.41 -8.01 -5.10
N VAL A 123 -5.21 -7.55 -3.88
CA VAL A 123 -6.13 -6.69 -3.11
C VAL A 123 -5.31 -5.81 -2.19
N SER A 124 -5.90 -4.80 -1.58
CA SER A 124 -5.22 -3.95 -0.60
C SER A 124 -6.09 -3.64 0.63
N ALA A 125 -5.42 -3.18 1.68
CA ALA A 125 -6.04 -2.63 2.88
C ALA A 125 -5.13 -1.55 3.50
N LEU A 126 -5.52 -0.99 4.65
CA LEU A 126 -4.73 0.03 5.35
C LEU A 126 -3.33 -0.48 5.67
N ALA A 127 -2.30 0.27 5.29
CA ALA A 127 -0.91 -0.07 5.50
C ALA A 127 -0.03 1.11 5.91
N ASP A 128 -0.32 2.35 5.50
CA ASP A 128 0.60 3.46 5.78
C ASP A 128 0.75 3.72 7.30
N PRO A 129 1.97 3.65 7.88
CA PRO A 129 2.24 3.97 9.29
C PRO A 129 1.73 5.36 9.74
N TYR A 130 1.75 6.37 8.87
CA TYR A 130 1.25 7.72 9.16
C TYR A 130 -0.28 7.78 9.28
N THR A 131 -0.98 6.77 8.75
CA THR A 131 -2.43 6.58 8.91
C THR A 131 -2.75 5.28 9.65
N GLY A 132 -1.73 4.72 10.32
CA GLY A 132 -1.76 3.38 10.92
C GLY A 132 -2.53 3.32 12.24
N VAL A 133 -2.46 2.15 12.87
CA VAL A 133 -3.20 1.87 14.11
C VAL A 133 -2.27 1.83 15.32
N PRO A 134 -2.76 2.17 16.53
CA PRO A 134 -2.07 1.81 17.74
C PRO A 134 -2.21 0.31 18.02
N ILE A 135 -1.12 -0.33 18.47
CA ILE A 135 -1.15 -1.70 18.98
C ILE A 135 -0.63 -1.76 20.41
N VAL A 136 -1.08 -2.76 21.16
CA VAL A 136 -0.53 -3.07 22.49
C VAL A 136 0.41 -4.24 22.36
N VAL A 137 1.65 -4.08 22.79
CA VAL A 137 2.66 -5.16 22.84
C VAL A 137 3.08 -5.43 24.28
N THR A 138 3.32 -6.70 24.60
CA THR A 138 3.86 -7.09 25.90
C THR A 138 5.32 -7.47 25.76
N LEU A 139 6.22 -6.71 26.39
CA LEU A 139 7.65 -6.98 26.42
C LEU A 139 8.07 -7.18 27.88
N GLN A 140 8.68 -8.32 28.19
CA GLN A 140 9.15 -8.65 29.54
C GLN A 140 8.07 -8.51 30.63
N GLY A 141 6.81 -8.85 30.30
CA GLY A 141 5.67 -8.78 31.22
C GLY A 141 5.08 -7.38 31.41
N GLN A 142 5.55 -6.37 30.69
CA GLN A 142 5.01 -5.00 30.70
C GLN A 142 4.31 -4.69 29.38
N GLN A 143 3.18 -4.00 29.43
CA GLN A 143 2.42 -3.57 28.25
C GLN A 143 2.87 -2.19 27.79
N TYR A 144 3.03 -2.04 26.48
CA TYR A 144 3.37 -0.79 25.81
C TYR A 144 2.40 -0.55 24.66
N VAL A 145 2.02 0.71 24.47
CA VAL A 145 1.29 1.13 23.26
C VAL A 145 2.30 1.62 22.25
N ILE A 146 2.28 1.04 21.05
CA ILE A 146 3.02 1.54 19.89
C ILE A 146 2.00 2.18 18.96
N SER A 147 2.15 3.48 18.70
CA SER A 147 1.34 4.22 17.74
C SER A 147 1.95 4.16 16.35
N GLY A 148 1.12 4.38 15.31
CA GLY A 148 1.58 4.44 13.93
C GLY A 148 2.10 3.12 13.39
N VAL A 149 1.55 1.98 13.85
CA VAL A 149 1.88 0.68 13.25
C VAL A 149 1.16 0.54 11.91
N GLY A 150 1.93 0.18 10.89
CA GLY A 150 1.48 0.00 9.52
C GLY A 150 2.21 -1.15 8.82
N GLY A 151 2.63 -0.92 7.60
CA GLY A 151 3.09 -1.92 6.65
C GLY A 151 1.94 -2.69 6.00
N THR A 152 2.20 -3.32 4.86
CA THR A 152 1.35 -4.40 4.34
C THR A 152 1.25 -5.57 5.31
N SER A 153 2.16 -5.63 6.29
CA SER A 153 2.05 -6.43 7.52
C SER A 153 0.77 -6.15 8.32
N LEU A 154 0.25 -4.92 8.33
CA LEU A 154 -1.07 -4.57 8.86
C LEU A 154 -2.19 -4.90 7.87
N ALA A 155 -1.98 -4.64 6.58
CA ALA A 155 -2.99 -4.88 5.55
C ALA A 155 -3.39 -6.36 5.43
N SER A 156 -2.41 -7.27 5.48
CA SER A 156 -2.62 -8.72 5.38
C SER A 156 -3.62 -9.28 6.41
N PRO A 157 -3.46 -9.05 7.72
CA PRO A 157 -4.44 -9.50 8.71
C PRO A 157 -5.79 -8.79 8.60
N ILE A 158 -5.85 -7.53 8.16
CA ILE A 158 -7.13 -6.86 7.87
C ILE A 158 -7.88 -7.61 6.77
N PHE A 159 -7.23 -7.91 5.65
CA PHE A 159 -7.86 -8.66 4.57
C PHE A 159 -8.19 -10.11 4.98
N THR A 160 -7.32 -10.76 5.76
CA THR A 160 -7.58 -12.09 6.33
C THR A 160 -8.88 -12.09 7.16
N ALA A 161 -9.13 -11.04 7.94
CA ALA A 161 -10.38 -10.91 8.70
C ALA A 161 -11.61 -10.76 7.79
N PHE A 162 -11.54 -9.96 6.72
CA PHE A 162 -12.61 -9.87 5.72
C PHE A 162 -12.91 -11.24 5.08
N TRP A 163 -11.86 -12.00 4.71
CA TRP A 163 -12.01 -13.32 4.12
C TRP A 163 -12.60 -14.34 5.09
N ALA A 164 -12.20 -14.28 6.38
CA ALA A 164 -12.75 -15.13 7.42
C ALA A 164 -14.25 -14.85 7.66
N ILE A 165 -14.66 -13.58 7.68
CA ILE A 165 -16.08 -13.18 7.77
C ILE A 165 -16.85 -13.64 6.53
N ALA A 166 -16.24 -13.59 5.34
CA ALA A 166 -16.85 -14.10 4.12
C ALA A 166 -17.06 -15.63 4.16
N ASN A 167 -16.07 -16.40 4.63
CA ASN A 167 -16.22 -17.84 4.88
C ASN A 167 -17.36 -18.12 5.88
N GLN A 168 -17.44 -17.35 6.96
CA GLN A 168 -18.52 -17.50 7.94
C GLN A 168 -19.89 -17.24 7.30
N LYS A 169 -20.02 -16.19 6.48
CA LYS A 169 -21.26 -15.87 5.77
C LYS A 169 -21.64 -16.94 4.75
N ALA A 170 -20.67 -17.54 4.06
CA ALA A 170 -20.90 -18.63 3.11
C ALA A 170 -21.28 -19.95 3.80
N GLY A 171 -20.92 -20.14 5.07
CA GLY A 171 -21.12 -21.40 5.81
C GLY A 171 -20.15 -22.51 5.39
N HIS A 172 -19.17 -22.22 4.53
CA HIS A 172 -18.11 -23.12 4.10
C HIS A 172 -16.85 -22.32 3.72
N SER A 173 -15.72 -23.01 3.50
CA SER A 173 -14.52 -22.34 2.97
C SER A 173 -14.77 -21.91 1.52
N LEU A 174 -14.47 -20.64 1.22
CA LEU A 174 -14.44 -20.10 -0.14
C LEU A 174 -13.18 -20.51 -0.91
N GLY A 175 -12.20 -21.13 -0.24
CA GLY A 175 -10.91 -21.43 -0.84
C GLY A 175 -10.07 -20.16 -1.04
N GLN A 176 -9.17 -20.22 -2.03
CA GLN A 176 -8.16 -19.18 -2.23
C GLN A 176 -8.74 -17.92 -2.90
N ALA A 177 -8.43 -16.76 -2.34
CA ALA A 177 -9.15 -15.52 -2.64
C ALA A 177 -8.80 -14.86 -3.99
N ALA A 178 -7.54 -14.91 -4.45
CA ALA A 178 -7.10 -14.10 -5.60
C ALA A 178 -7.87 -14.38 -6.92
N PRO A 179 -8.15 -15.63 -7.33
CA PRO A 179 -8.96 -15.95 -8.50
C PRO A 179 -10.39 -15.46 -8.38
N ILE A 180 -10.97 -15.51 -7.18
CA ILE A 180 -12.32 -15.01 -6.90
C ILE A 180 -12.33 -13.49 -7.06
N ILE A 181 -11.38 -12.79 -6.43
CA ILE A 181 -11.20 -11.34 -6.52
C ILE A 181 -11.02 -10.89 -7.97
N ALA A 182 -10.18 -11.56 -8.75
CA ALA A 182 -9.94 -11.25 -10.16
C ALA A 182 -11.17 -11.43 -11.08
N GLY A 183 -12.18 -12.17 -10.60
CA GLY A 183 -13.46 -12.36 -11.27
C GLY A 183 -14.55 -11.37 -10.84
N LEU A 184 -14.32 -10.57 -9.81
CA LEU A 184 -15.32 -9.63 -9.30
C LEU A 184 -15.52 -8.45 -10.26
N THR A 185 -16.77 -8.00 -10.36
CA THR A 185 -17.18 -6.77 -11.06
C THR A 185 -17.72 -5.70 -10.10
N SER A 186 -17.85 -6.04 -8.82
CA SER A 186 -18.37 -5.19 -7.76
C SER A 186 -17.90 -5.70 -6.40
N GLY A 187 -17.99 -4.86 -5.36
CA GLY A 187 -17.67 -5.25 -3.98
C GLY A 187 -16.25 -4.88 -3.56
N LEU A 188 -15.44 -4.36 -4.47
CA LEU A 188 -14.18 -3.69 -4.16
C LEU A 188 -14.35 -2.20 -4.41
N ASN A 189 -13.63 -1.39 -3.64
CA ASN A 189 -13.45 0.02 -3.89
C ASN A 189 -12.12 0.22 -4.62
N ASP A 190 -12.21 0.61 -5.88
CA ASP A 190 -11.05 0.92 -6.72
C ASP A 190 -10.31 2.14 -6.16
N VAL A 191 -9.00 2.02 -5.97
CA VAL A 191 -8.16 3.11 -5.48
C VAL A 191 -7.68 3.88 -6.69
N LEU A 192 -8.07 5.14 -6.81
CA LEU A 192 -7.75 5.96 -7.97
C LEU A 192 -6.60 6.92 -7.67
N PRO A 193 -5.84 7.34 -8.69
CA PRO A 193 -4.85 8.40 -8.52
C PRO A 193 -5.49 9.68 -8.01
N ARG A 194 -4.81 10.38 -7.10
CA ARG A 194 -5.33 11.59 -6.46
C ARG A 194 -4.29 12.69 -6.42
N SER A 195 -4.77 13.92 -6.54
CA SER A 195 -4.05 15.14 -6.19
C SER A 195 -5.05 16.14 -5.62
N THR A 196 -4.65 16.91 -4.61
CA THR A 196 -5.51 17.88 -3.93
C THR A 196 -4.94 19.30 -4.04
N PRO A 197 -5.79 20.34 -4.19
CA PRO A 197 -5.33 21.73 -4.12
C PRO A 197 -4.79 22.13 -2.73
N THR A 198 -4.99 21.30 -1.71
CA THR A 198 -4.52 21.53 -0.33
C THR A 198 -3.19 20.84 -0.04
N ASN A 199 -2.47 20.41 -1.07
CA ASN A 199 -1.12 19.86 -0.91
C ASN A 199 -0.18 20.88 -0.26
N VAL A 200 0.80 20.37 0.49
CA VAL A 200 1.77 21.19 1.23
C VAL A 200 2.52 22.11 0.28
N ALA A 201 2.49 23.40 0.59
CA ALA A 201 3.21 24.46 -0.09
C ALA A 201 3.47 25.58 0.92
N GLY A 202 4.51 26.38 0.71
CA GLY A 202 4.84 27.43 1.65
C GLY A 202 5.95 28.36 1.18
N THR A 203 6.16 29.43 1.93
CA THR A 203 7.23 30.40 1.68
C THR A 203 8.20 30.36 2.85
N VAL A 204 9.49 30.20 2.55
CA VAL A 204 10.58 30.38 3.52
C VAL A 204 11.06 31.82 3.45
N PHE A 205 11.30 32.43 4.62
CA PHE A 205 11.82 33.79 4.75
C PHE A 205 13.18 33.74 5.42
N ASP A 206 14.19 34.33 4.79
CA ASP A 206 15.55 34.37 5.31
C ASP A 206 16.21 35.74 5.04
N SER A 207 17.52 35.85 5.27
CA SER A 207 18.26 37.09 4.98
C SER A 207 18.39 37.41 3.49
N SER A 208 18.17 36.44 2.61
CA SER A 208 18.27 36.58 1.15
C SER A 208 16.93 36.95 0.50
N GLY A 209 15.81 36.72 1.19
CA GLY A 209 14.48 37.16 0.78
C GLY A 209 13.37 36.18 1.16
N ALA A 210 12.45 35.97 0.23
CA ALA A 210 11.34 35.05 0.38
C ALA A 210 11.31 34.08 -0.81
N THR A 211 11.35 32.77 -0.52
CA THR A 211 11.33 31.71 -1.53
C THR A 211 10.08 30.86 -1.37
N PHE A 212 9.26 30.76 -2.42
CA PHE A 212 8.05 29.93 -2.42
C PHE A 212 8.35 28.53 -2.98
N TYR A 213 7.93 27.51 -2.23
CA TYR A 213 8.01 26.10 -2.59
C TYR A 213 6.61 25.56 -2.86
N SER A 214 6.34 25.17 -4.11
CA SER A 214 5.10 24.50 -4.52
C SER A 214 5.12 23.01 -4.12
N PRO A 215 3.98 22.30 -4.14
CA PRO A 215 3.98 20.86 -3.88
C PRO A 215 4.91 20.08 -4.83
N THR A 216 4.95 20.49 -6.10
CA THR A 216 5.85 19.92 -7.11
C THR A 216 7.32 20.24 -6.81
N ALA A 217 7.63 21.42 -6.24
CA ALA A 217 9.01 21.72 -5.82
C ALA A 217 9.45 20.88 -4.61
N LEU A 218 8.50 20.47 -3.76
CA LEU A 218 8.78 19.59 -2.61
C LEU A 218 8.92 18.12 -3.02
N PHE A 219 8.03 17.63 -3.90
CA PHE A 219 7.91 16.19 -4.19
C PHE A 219 7.97 15.81 -5.67
N GLY A 220 7.72 16.75 -6.59
CA GLY A 220 7.44 16.45 -7.99
C GLY A 220 8.61 15.89 -8.79
N ASP A 221 9.84 16.19 -8.36
CA ASP A 221 11.06 15.61 -8.94
C ASP A 221 11.34 14.20 -8.38
N LEU A 222 10.66 13.79 -7.30
CA LEU A 222 10.78 12.45 -6.74
C LEU A 222 9.93 11.48 -7.55
N TYR A 223 10.58 10.45 -8.08
CA TYR A 223 9.93 9.30 -8.74
C TYR A 223 9.02 9.66 -9.92
N ASN A 224 9.19 10.85 -10.50
CA ASN A 224 8.32 11.40 -11.56
C ASN A 224 6.82 11.43 -11.20
N GLY A 225 6.48 11.45 -9.91
CA GLY A 225 5.09 11.37 -9.46
C GLY A 225 4.42 12.75 -9.44
N THR A 226 3.32 12.87 -10.18
CA THR A 226 2.52 14.11 -10.25
C THR A 226 1.17 14.02 -9.51
N GLN A 227 0.82 12.82 -9.05
CA GLN A 227 -0.48 12.52 -8.44
C GLN A 227 -0.27 12.00 -7.02
N PHE A 228 -0.17 12.92 -6.07
CA PHE A 228 -0.10 12.64 -4.64
C PHE A 228 -0.95 13.62 -3.84
N THR A 229 -1.31 13.20 -2.62
CA THR A 229 -1.76 14.09 -1.55
C THR A 229 -0.64 14.27 -0.52
N SER A 230 -0.66 15.32 0.30
CA SER A 230 0.41 15.59 1.25
C SER A 230 -0.09 16.30 2.50
N ALA A 231 0.62 16.12 3.61
CA ALA A 231 0.32 16.74 4.89
C ALA A 231 1.60 17.18 5.60
N VAL A 232 1.45 18.08 6.58
CA VAL A 232 2.56 18.47 7.47
C VAL A 232 2.56 17.56 8.70
N GLY A 233 3.68 16.89 8.95
CA GLY A 233 3.99 16.16 10.16
C GLY A 233 4.74 17.02 11.18
N ASN A 234 4.45 16.80 12.46
CA ASN A 234 5.17 17.40 13.58
C ASN A 234 5.87 16.28 14.36
N LEU A 235 7.20 16.27 14.33
CA LEU A 235 8.02 15.26 14.99
C LEU A 235 8.48 15.70 16.39
N GLY A 236 8.21 16.94 16.77
CA GLY A 236 8.58 17.51 18.05
C GLY A 236 8.74 19.03 17.99
N PRO A 237 9.12 19.66 19.12
CA PRO A 237 9.33 21.10 19.17
C PRO A 237 10.36 21.55 18.12
N GLY A 238 9.89 22.29 17.10
CA GLY A 238 10.74 22.81 16.03
C GLY A 238 11.21 21.76 15.03
N VAL A 239 10.51 20.63 14.87
CA VAL A 239 10.83 19.66 13.81
C VAL A 239 9.57 19.37 13.02
N TYR A 240 9.54 19.81 11.76
CA TYR A 240 8.41 19.66 10.86
C TYR A 240 8.85 19.02 9.56
N GLU A 241 8.00 18.16 9.02
CA GLU A 241 8.19 17.51 7.73
C GLU A 241 6.93 17.63 6.87
N ALA A 242 7.09 17.64 5.55
CA ALA A 242 6.02 17.34 4.62
C ALA A 242 6.05 15.84 4.32
N ILE A 243 4.88 15.21 4.35
CA ILE A 243 4.67 13.80 4.09
C ILE A 243 3.82 13.68 2.83
N SER A 244 4.28 12.92 1.83
CA SER A 244 3.45 12.57 0.67
C SER A 244 2.69 11.27 0.90
N PHE A 245 1.54 11.13 0.24
CA PHE A 245 0.75 9.90 0.18
C PHE A 245 0.37 9.62 -1.27
N GLY A 246 0.54 8.37 -1.69
CA GLY A 246 0.32 7.95 -3.08
C GLY A 246 1.52 8.18 -4.00
N LEU A 247 2.67 8.58 -3.44
CA LEU A 247 3.92 8.76 -4.17
C LEU A 247 4.82 7.55 -3.93
N ASP A 248 4.86 6.61 -4.87
CA ASP A 248 5.69 5.41 -4.80
C ASP A 248 7.00 5.58 -5.59
N SER A 249 7.99 4.71 -5.36
CA SER A 249 9.29 4.74 -6.03
C SER A 249 9.23 4.39 -7.53
N SER A 250 8.28 3.55 -7.93
CA SER A 250 8.10 3.17 -9.35
C SER A 250 6.70 2.61 -9.67
N LEU A 251 5.97 2.14 -8.66
CA LEU A 251 4.64 1.57 -8.82
C LEU A 251 3.63 2.71 -9.02
N THR A 252 2.52 2.42 -9.68
CA THR A 252 1.57 3.45 -10.08
C THR A 252 0.15 2.97 -9.85
N VAL A 253 -0.62 3.77 -9.11
CA VAL A 253 -2.06 3.58 -8.98
C VAL A 253 -2.72 3.92 -10.32
N THR A 254 -3.67 3.11 -10.79
CA THR A 254 -4.40 3.37 -12.05
C THR A 254 -5.83 2.83 -11.96
N PRO A 255 -6.79 3.34 -12.74
CA PRO A 255 -8.15 2.78 -12.73
C PRO A 255 -8.17 1.27 -13.02
N GLY A 256 -8.85 0.50 -12.18
CA GLY A 256 -8.96 -0.95 -12.29
C GLY A 256 -7.92 -1.68 -11.45
N TRP A 257 -7.28 -2.70 -12.03
CA TRP A 257 -6.16 -3.35 -11.35
C TRP A 257 -4.89 -2.52 -11.52
N ASP A 258 -4.14 -2.32 -10.45
CA ASP A 258 -2.81 -1.72 -10.50
C ASP A 258 -1.79 -2.43 -9.59
N ASN A 259 -0.51 -2.10 -9.79
CA ASN A 259 0.61 -2.73 -9.11
C ASN A 259 0.90 -2.13 -7.71
N VAL A 260 0.02 -1.30 -7.16
CA VAL A 260 0.12 -0.77 -5.78
C VAL A 260 -0.96 -1.37 -4.90
N THR A 261 -2.20 -1.38 -5.39
CA THR A 261 -3.43 -1.65 -4.62
C THR A 261 -4.21 -2.86 -5.13
N GLY A 262 -3.76 -3.49 -6.22
CA GLY A 262 -4.40 -4.66 -6.81
C GLY A 262 -5.75 -4.27 -7.41
N TYR A 263 -6.79 -5.08 -7.17
CA TYR A 263 -8.16 -4.74 -7.56
C TYR A 263 -8.85 -3.75 -6.60
N GLY A 264 -8.10 -3.13 -5.67
CA GLY A 264 -8.60 -2.17 -4.68
C GLY A 264 -8.87 -2.78 -3.30
N THR A 265 -9.72 -2.13 -2.50
CA THR A 265 -9.98 -2.52 -1.10
C THR A 265 -11.38 -3.16 -0.91
N PRO A 266 -11.56 -4.11 0.03
CA PRO A 266 -12.88 -4.69 0.32
C PRO A 266 -13.93 -3.63 0.73
N TYR A 267 -15.01 -3.51 -0.04
CA TYR A 267 -16.09 -2.56 0.22
C TYR A 267 -17.17 -3.14 1.14
N GLY A 268 -16.80 -3.41 2.40
CA GLY A 268 -17.73 -3.80 3.46
C GLY A 268 -18.67 -4.96 3.10
N LEU A 269 -19.97 -4.80 3.35
CA LEU A 269 -20.97 -5.82 3.05
C LEU A 269 -21.09 -6.15 1.54
N ALA A 270 -20.81 -5.17 0.67
CA ALA A 270 -20.83 -5.41 -0.77
C ALA A 270 -19.76 -6.42 -1.18
N PHE A 271 -18.55 -6.34 -0.60
CA PHE A 271 -17.51 -7.35 -0.76
C PHE A 271 -18.00 -8.73 -0.34
N LEU A 272 -18.51 -8.84 0.89
CA LEU A 272 -18.99 -10.10 1.45
C LEU A 272 -20.09 -10.73 0.58
N ASN A 273 -21.04 -9.93 0.10
CA ASN A 273 -22.09 -10.40 -0.79
C ASN A 273 -21.57 -10.78 -2.18
N ALA A 274 -20.46 -10.20 -2.65
CA ALA A 274 -19.91 -10.49 -3.96
C ALA A 274 -19.16 -11.83 -3.99
N VAL A 275 -18.47 -12.18 -2.91
CA VAL A 275 -17.60 -13.38 -2.83
C VAL A 275 -18.32 -14.63 -2.33
N THR A 276 -19.53 -14.50 -1.74
CA THR A 276 -20.33 -15.63 -1.25
C THR A 276 -21.51 -16.00 -2.16
N LYS A 277 -21.49 -15.58 -3.42
CA LYS A 277 -22.47 -16.01 -4.43
C LYS A 277 -22.03 -17.31 -5.06
#